data_AF-A0A6N8FBA3-F1
#
_entry.id   AF-A0A6N8FBA3-F1
#
_cell.length_a   1.000
_cell.length_b   1.000
_cell.length_c   1.000
_cell.angle_alpha   90.00
_cell.angle_beta   90.00
_cell.angle_gamma   90.00
#
_symmetry.space_group_name_H-M   'P 1'
#
loop_
_entity.id
_entity.type
_entity.pdbx_description
1 polymer ?
#
loop_
_entity_poly.entity_id
_entity_poly.type
_entity_poly.pdbx_seq_one_letter_code
_entity_poly.pdbx_strand_id
1 'polypeptide(L)'
;MADANNRDLTGFSRWYSQSGTPVVTVLEKQAASKLTLEFEQSIYNRTEHFEALTIPVNYELLSIRSGQSLQRGTMELNQHQQSFDIAISEPVDVVLFENFSAPVKVVRDIELETIQRIIGNATDQFCRWDMLQTLWQQTLQGSTSILETELVNTLCNVVKSKSIDAAVKAEMLSIPTFQSLADTMDTVKVDEILSLRTTIATAVAKSVEAELISIIESIDMVSDDYNSNNAAKRSLRAASLKLLAYGSSDFTADKIRSLFDNATNMTDKIAAIQASAIADKTLCNDLLDSLYNEFEGQVLVFDKILQVVASRNDDNIYDLMDEWSRKNEFKRNNPNRMRSLTVHL
;
A
#
# COMPACT_ATOMS: atom_id res chain seq x y z
N MET A 1 -17.68 24.51 -15.42
CA MET A 1 -17.93 24.03 -14.04
C MET A 1 -18.42 25.14 -13.12
N ALA A 2 -17.73 26.28 -13.04
CA ALA A 2 -18.15 27.45 -12.25
C ALA A 2 -19.57 27.93 -12.63
N ASP A 3 -19.79 28.29 -13.91
CA ASP A 3 -21.07 28.84 -14.40
C ASP A 3 -22.26 27.89 -14.16
N ALA A 4 -22.08 26.60 -14.42
CA ALA A 4 -23.13 25.61 -14.27
C ALA A 4 -23.55 25.36 -12.80
N ASN A 5 -22.67 25.68 -11.84
CA ASN A 5 -22.91 25.48 -10.40
C ASN A 5 -23.03 26.81 -9.64
N ASN A 6 -23.04 27.95 -10.32
CA ASN A 6 -23.02 29.29 -9.72
C ASN A 6 -21.98 29.43 -8.57
N ARG A 7 -20.79 28.85 -8.76
CA ARG A 7 -19.71 28.84 -7.75
C ARG A 7 -18.48 29.56 -8.27
N ASP A 8 -17.90 30.41 -7.42
CA ASP A 8 -16.59 31.00 -7.69
C ASP A 8 -15.49 29.93 -7.55
N LEU A 9 -14.74 29.71 -8.62
CA LEU A 9 -13.62 28.77 -8.68
C LEU A 9 -12.29 29.50 -8.93
N THR A 10 -12.24 30.82 -8.75
CA THR A 10 -11.03 31.62 -8.98
C THR A 10 -9.87 31.11 -8.10
N GLY A 11 -10.12 30.84 -6.81
CA GLY A 11 -9.13 30.23 -5.92
C GLY A 11 -8.68 28.83 -6.35
N PHE A 12 -9.59 28.03 -6.90
CA PHE A 12 -9.28 26.69 -7.41
C PHE A 12 -8.40 26.72 -8.66
N SER A 13 -8.51 27.76 -9.50
CA SER A 13 -7.70 27.88 -10.72
C SER A 13 -6.18 27.91 -10.47
N ARG A 14 -5.75 28.26 -9.25
CA ARG A 14 -4.34 28.25 -8.83
C ARG A 14 -3.69 26.87 -8.93
N TRP A 15 -4.46 25.78 -8.83
CA TRP A 15 -3.96 24.41 -9.04
C TRP A 15 -3.35 24.20 -10.45
N TYR A 16 -3.74 25.00 -11.44
CA TYR A 16 -3.24 24.89 -12.81
C TYR A 16 -1.97 25.69 -13.05
N SER A 17 -1.66 26.67 -12.20
CA SER A 17 -0.53 27.59 -12.36
C SER A 17 0.56 27.41 -11.31
N GLN A 18 0.26 26.77 -10.18
CA GLN A 18 1.20 26.58 -9.07
C GLN A 18 1.75 25.15 -9.06
N SER A 19 3.05 25.02 -9.34
CA SER A 19 3.77 23.75 -9.23
C SER A 19 4.20 23.44 -7.79
N GLY A 20 4.39 22.15 -7.50
CA GLY A 20 4.83 21.63 -6.21
C GLY A 20 3.68 20.97 -5.45
N THR A 21 3.99 19.93 -4.69
CA THR A 21 3.01 19.23 -3.85
C THR A 21 2.79 20.03 -2.57
N PRO A 22 1.57 20.51 -2.28
CA PRO A 22 1.29 21.23 -1.04
C PRO A 22 1.47 20.31 0.17
N VAL A 23 1.93 20.87 1.27
CA VAL A 23 1.99 20.24 2.58
C VAL A 23 0.95 20.90 3.47
N VAL A 24 0.06 20.11 4.06
CA VAL A 24 -0.95 20.56 5.01
C VAL A 24 -0.60 20.03 6.40
N THR A 25 -0.16 20.93 7.27
CA THR A 25 0.04 20.66 8.70
C THR A 25 -1.29 20.76 9.42
N VAL A 26 -1.60 19.79 10.27
CA VAL A 26 -2.84 19.74 11.04
C VAL A 26 -2.54 19.67 12.53
N LEU A 27 -3.12 20.59 13.29
CA LEU A 27 -3.14 20.55 14.75
C LEU A 27 -4.57 20.36 15.24
N GLU A 28 -4.74 19.42 16.17
CA GLU A 28 -6.04 19.04 16.70
C GLU A 28 -6.15 19.38 18.18
N LYS A 29 -7.21 20.09 18.56
CA LYS A 29 -7.50 20.44 19.95
C LYS A 29 -8.91 20.01 20.28
N GLN A 30 -9.04 19.13 21.26
CA GLN A 30 -10.33 18.59 21.67
C GLN A 30 -10.68 19.02 23.10
N ALA A 31 -11.82 19.66 23.25
CA ALA A 31 -12.46 20.00 24.52
C ALA A 31 -13.75 19.19 24.70
N ALA A 32 -14.38 19.26 25.87
CA ALA A 32 -15.53 18.42 26.23
C ALA A 32 -16.70 18.46 25.23
N SER A 33 -16.92 19.58 24.54
CA SER A 33 -18.02 19.76 23.57
C SER A 33 -17.60 20.32 22.22
N LYS A 34 -16.28 20.45 21.97
CA LYS A 34 -15.75 21.14 20.80
C LYS A 34 -14.43 20.54 20.33
N LEU A 35 -14.35 20.23 19.05
CA LEU A 35 -13.12 19.92 18.33
C LEU A 35 -12.70 21.16 17.52
N THR A 36 -11.44 21.55 17.63
CA THR A 36 -10.84 22.61 16.80
C THR A 36 -9.74 21.98 15.94
N LEU A 37 -9.86 22.12 14.62
CA LEU A 37 -8.86 21.67 13.65
C LEU A 37 -8.19 22.91 13.06
N GLU A 38 -6.90 23.06 13.31
CA GLU A 38 -6.08 24.15 12.78
C GLU A 38 -5.24 23.59 11.63
N PHE A 39 -5.40 24.17 10.44
CA PHE A 39 -4.70 23.78 9.23
C PHE A 39 -3.73 24.87 8.82
N GLU A 40 -2.54 24.47 8.39
CA GLU A 40 -1.58 25.32 7.70
C GLU A 40 -1.16 24.68 6.39
N GLN A 41 -1.34 25.36 5.26
CA GLN A 41 -0.84 24.90 3.97
C GLN A 41 0.47 25.60 3.59
N SER A 42 1.41 24.85 3.04
CA SER A 42 2.70 25.32 2.54
C SER A 42 3.15 24.53 1.30
N ILE A 43 4.28 24.88 0.69
CA ILE A 43 4.94 24.07 -0.34
C ILE A 43 6.38 23.82 0.10
N TYR A 44 6.78 22.54 0.19
CA TYR A 44 8.10 22.14 0.66
C TYR A 44 9.23 22.78 -0.18
N ASN A 45 10.24 23.32 0.49
CA ASN A 45 11.45 23.90 -0.08
C ASN A 45 11.23 25.06 -1.07
N ARG A 46 10.13 25.82 -0.91
CA ARG A 46 9.86 27.02 -1.71
C ARG A 46 9.96 28.28 -0.84
N THR A 47 10.92 29.14 -1.17
CA THR A 47 11.12 30.46 -0.51
C THR A 47 10.35 31.60 -1.18
N GLU A 48 9.77 31.34 -2.36
CA GLU A 48 8.95 32.29 -3.10
C GLU A 48 7.52 32.40 -2.52
N HIS A 49 6.83 33.50 -2.83
CA HIS A 49 5.39 33.61 -2.56
C HIS A 49 4.62 32.47 -3.25
N PHE A 50 4.02 31.59 -2.45
CA PHE A 50 2.97 30.68 -2.91
C PHE A 50 1.62 31.28 -2.53
N GLU A 51 0.62 31.07 -3.38
CA GLU A 51 -0.75 31.44 -3.04
C GLU A 51 -1.45 30.26 -2.35
N ALA A 52 -2.29 30.56 -1.36
CA ALA A 52 -3.16 29.56 -0.76
C ALA A 52 -4.06 28.91 -1.83
N LEU A 53 -4.02 27.59 -1.91
CA LEU A 53 -4.89 26.80 -2.77
C LEU A 53 -6.24 26.59 -2.08
N THR A 54 -7.28 26.39 -2.89
CA THR A 54 -8.56 25.85 -2.42
C THR A 54 -8.44 24.32 -2.33
N ILE A 55 -8.31 23.82 -1.11
CA ILE A 55 -8.10 22.40 -0.77
C ILE A 55 -9.39 21.86 -0.11
N PRO A 56 -10.15 20.97 -0.77
CA PRO A 56 -11.24 20.26 -0.12
C PRO A 56 -10.67 19.23 0.85
N VAL A 57 -11.12 19.27 2.11
CA VAL A 57 -10.75 18.33 3.16
C VAL A 57 -12.00 17.54 3.53
N ASN A 58 -12.17 16.37 2.91
CA ASN A 58 -13.20 15.43 3.34
C ASN A 58 -12.80 14.83 4.69
N TYR A 59 -13.72 14.80 5.65
CA TYR A 59 -13.45 14.30 6.99
C TYR A 59 -14.55 13.40 7.52
N GLU A 60 -14.17 12.55 8.46
CA GLU A 60 -15.04 11.73 9.28
C GLU A 60 -14.64 11.86 10.75
N LEU A 61 -15.63 11.94 11.64
CA LEU A 61 -15.45 11.88 13.09
C LEU A 61 -15.95 10.54 13.60
N LEU A 62 -15.05 9.73 14.15
CA LEU A 62 -15.36 8.42 14.71
C LEU A 62 -15.49 8.53 16.23
N SER A 63 -16.52 7.92 16.81
CA SER A 63 -16.62 7.78 18.28
C SER A 63 -15.47 6.94 18.82
N ILE A 64 -14.70 7.47 19.78
CA ILE A 64 -13.66 6.67 20.47
C ILE A 64 -14.30 5.51 21.24
N ARG A 65 -15.55 5.66 21.70
CA ARG A 65 -16.24 4.67 22.53
C ARG A 65 -16.84 3.53 21.73
N SER A 66 -17.49 3.84 20.61
CA SER A 66 -18.24 2.85 19.82
C SER A 66 -17.57 2.46 18.51
N GLY A 67 -16.57 3.23 18.04
CA GLY A 67 -16.00 3.11 16.71
C GLY A 67 -16.95 3.53 15.58
N GLN A 68 -18.12 4.09 15.88
CA GLN A 68 -19.09 4.47 14.85
C GLN A 68 -18.80 5.86 14.27
N SER A 69 -19.07 6.02 12.98
CA SER A 69 -19.13 7.32 12.32
C SER A 69 -20.21 8.19 12.94
N LEU A 70 -19.82 9.30 13.56
CA LEU A 70 -20.74 10.28 14.14
C LEU A 70 -21.08 11.40 13.15
N GLN A 71 -20.10 11.84 12.35
CA GLN A 71 -20.25 12.95 11.42
C GLN A 71 -19.27 12.82 10.25
N ARG A 72 -19.73 13.18 9.04
CA ARG A 72 -18.89 13.29 7.85
C ARG A 72 -19.18 14.59 7.11
N GLY A 73 -18.21 15.13 6.42
CA GLY A 73 -18.39 16.36 5.64
C GLY A 73 -17.15 16.78 4.88
N THR A 74 -17.21 17.98 4.32
CA THR A 74 -16.09 18.59 3.59
C THR A 74 -15.83 19.98 4.14
N MET A 75 -14.60 20.25 4.57
CA MET A 75 -14.12 21.59 4.86
C MET A 75 -13.41 22.15 3.62
N GLU A 76 -13.50 23.46 3.40
CA GLU A 76 -12.77 24.13 2.32
C GLU A 76 -11.65 24.96 2.94
N LEU A 77 -10.41 24.43 2.89
CA LEU A 77 -9.21 25.15 3.28
C LEU A 77 -8.80 26.05 2.11
N ASN A 78 -8.95 27.36 2.25
CA ASN A 78 -8.64 28.33 1.19
C ASN A 78 -7.75 29.49 1.66
N GLN A 79 -7.29 29.44 2.92
CA GLN A 79 -6.32 30.36 3.51
C GLN A 79 -5.02 29.62 3.83
N HIS A 80 -3.93 30.37 4.02
CA HIS A 80 -2.64 29.82 4.44
C HIS A 80 -2.74 29.11 5.79
N GLN A 81 -3.43 29.74 6.74
CA GLN A 81 -3.75 29.18 8.04
C GLN A 81 -5.26 29.36 8.26
N GLN A 82 -5.95 28.30 8.65
CA GLN A 82 -7.40 28.32 8.83
C GLN A 82 -7.80 27.35 9.93
N SER A 83 -8.75 27.75 10.78
CA SER A 83 -9.27 26.92 11.86
C SER A 83 -10.74 26.60 11.63
N PHE A 84 -11.13 25.37 11.94
CA PHE A 84 -12.51 24.90 11.89
C PHE A 84 -12.94 24.36 13.24
N ASP A 85 -14.08 24.85 13.70
CA ASP A 85 -14.71 24.44 14.95
C ASP A 85 -15.87 23.49 14.68
N ILE A 86 -15.82 22.30 15.26
CA ILE A 86 -16.87 21.29 15.13
C ILE A 86 -17.39 20.95 16.52
N ALA A 87 -18.71 21.05 16.71
CA ALA A 87 -19.36 20.63 17.94
C ALA A 87 -19.32 19.11 18.06
N ILE A 88 -18.93 18.59 19.23
CA ILE A 88 -18.88 17.15 19.50
C ILE A 88 -19.64 16.85 20.80
N SER A 89 -20.29 15.69 20.86
CA SER A 89 -21.00 15.24 22.07
C SER A 89 -20.18 14.26 22.93
N GLU A 90 -19.09 13.76 22.38
CA GLU A 90 -18.15 12.85 23.03
C GLU A 90 -16.76 12.93 22.37
N PRO A 91 -15.70 12.35 22.98
CA PRO A 91 -14.40 12.24 22.34
C PRO A 91 -14.46 11.44 21.02
N VAL A 92 -13.78 11.97 20.01
CA VAL A 92 -13.73 11.45 18.64
C VAL A 92 -12.31 11.30 18.11
N ASP A 93 -12.09 10.30 17.26
CA ASP A 93 -10.93 10.25 16.36
C ASP A 93 -11.28 10.97 15.06
N VAL A 94 -10.35 11.77 14.55
CA VAL A 94 -10.53 12.56 13.32
C VAL A 94 -9.87 11.84 12.15
N VAL A 95 -10.67 11.48 11.16
CA VAL A 95 -10.22 10.96 9.87
C VAL A 95 -10.24 12.12 8.88
N LEU A 96 -9.14 12.33 8.16
CA LEU A 96 -8.95 13.46 7.26
C LEU A 96 -8.59 12.99 5.86
N PHE A 97 -8.97 13.82 4.88
CA PHE A 97 -8.72 13.61 3.46
C PHE A 97 -9.30 12.32 2.89
N GLU A 98 -10.52 11.93 3.30
CA GLU A 98 -11.21 10.74 2.78
C GLU A 98 -11.17 10.67 1.24
N ASN A 99 -10.90 9.47 0.72
CA ASN A 99 -10.74 9.20 -0.70
C ASN A 99 -9.71 10.11 -1.39
N PHE A 100 -8.63 10.45 -0.68
CA PHE A 100 -7.56 11.34 -1.14
C PHE A 100 -8.11 12.66 -1.71
N SER A 101 -9.01 13.31 -0.96
CA SER A 101 -9.79 14.46 -1.42
C SER A 101 -8.99 15.61 -2.05
N ALA A 102 -7.70 15.74 -1.73
CA ALA A 102 -6.79 16.64 -2.41
C ALA A 102 -5.37 16.03 -2.50
N PRO A 103 -4.59 16.34 -3.56
CA PRO A 103 -3.24 15.82 -3.75
C PRO A 103 -2.20 16.57 -2.91
N VAL A 104 -2.26 16.37 -1.59
CA VAL A 104 -1.42 17.04 -0.60
C VAL A 104 -0.65 16.04 0.26
N LYS A 105 0.49 16.46 0.80
CA LYS A 105 1.14 15.75 1.92
C LYS A 105 0.51 16.22 3.22
N VAL A 106 0.09 15.31 4.07
CA VAL A 106 -0.49 15.65 5.38
C VAL A 106 0.57 15.46 6.45
N VAL A 107 0.79 16.48 7.27
CA VAL A 107 1.68 16.42 8.43
C VAL A 107 0.81 16.57 9.67
N ARG A 108 0.73 15.51 10.47
CA ARG A 108 -0.08 15.47 11.68
C ARG A 108 0.56 14.52 12.68
N ASP A 109 0.65 14.96 13.92
CA ASP A 109 1.02 14.08 15.03
C ASP A 109 -0.22 13.28 15.43
N ILE A 110 -0.14 11.96 15.29
CA ILE A 110 -1.23 11.05 15.58
C ILE A 110 -0.71 9.87 16.40
N GLU A 111 -1.38 9.62 17.52
CA GLU A 111 -1.02 8.55 18.46
C GLU A 111 -1.35 7.17 17.87
N LEU A 112 -0.59 6.18 18.30
CA LEU A 112 -0.70 4.80 17.83
C LEU A 112 -2.10 4.22 18.02
N GLU A 113 -2.72 4.44 19.17
CA GLU A 113 -4.05 3.90 19.45
C GLU A 113 -5.11 4.55 18.54
N THR A 114 -4.94 5.83 18.18
CA THR A 114 -5.80 6.54 17.23
C THR A 114 -5.63 5.96 15.83
N ILE A 115 -4.39 5.73 15.37
CA ILE A 115 -4.12 5.04 14.09
C ILE A 115 -4.85 3.70 14.04
N GLN A 116 -4.70 2.85 15.07
CA GLN A 116 -5.31 1.52 15.11
C GLN A 116 -6.85 1.58 15.09
N ARG A 117 -7.46 2.53 15.82
CA ARG A 117 -8.91 2.73 15.79
C ARG A 117 -9.38 3.17 14.40
N ILE A 118 -8.66 4.06 13.71
CA ILE A 118 -9.02 4.48 12.35
C ILE A 118 -8.90 3.30 11.37
N ILE A 119 -7.81 2.52 11.42
CA ILE A 119 -7.62 1.30 10.59
C ILE A 119 -8.80 0.33 10.76
N GLY A 120 -9.25 0.12 12.01
CA GLY A 120 -10.35 -0.79 12.32
C GLY A 120 -11.74 -0.28 11.92
N ASN A 121 -11.97 1.03 12.06
CA ASN A 121 -13.33 1.57 12.15
C ASN A 121 -13.71 2.59 11.07
N ALA A 122 -12.76 3.29 10.43
CA ALA A 122 -13.08 4.36 9.47
C ALA A 122 -14.03 3.90 8.36
N THR A 123 -14.99 4.72 7.96
CA THR A 123 -15.90 4.34 6.88
C THR A 123 -15.16 4.32 5.54
N ASP A 124 -14.24 5.25 5.33
CA ASP A 124 -13.43 5.33 4.12
C ASP A 124 -12.32 4.27 4.10
N GLN A 125 -12.34 3.42 3.08
CA GLN A 125 -11.40 2.32 2.93
C GLN A 125 -9.98 2.80 2.62
N PHE A 126 -9.85 3.92 1.89
CA PHE A 126 -8.57 4.53 1.61
C PHE A 126 -7.91 5.03 2.91
N CYS A 127 -8.65 5.73 3.78
CA CYS A 127 -8.10 6.18 5.07
C CYS A 127 -7.66 5.03 5.98
N ARG A 128 -8.33 3.87 5.96
CA ARG A 128 -7.85 2.68 6.69
C ARG A 128 -6.48 2.22 6.18
N TRP A 129 -6.33 2.16 4.86
CA TRP A 129 -5.07 1.79 4.22
C TRP A 129 -3.98 2.84 4.47
N ASP A 130 -4.31 4.12 4.39
CA ASP A 130 -3.39 5.26 4.56
C ASP A 130 -2.85 5.33 6.01
N MET A 131 -3.71 5.09 7.01
CA MET A 131 -3.28 4.98 8.40
C MET A 131 -2.37 3.78 8.65
N LEU A 132 -2.56 2.68 7.91
CA LEU A 132 -1.62 1.57 7.97
C LEU A 132 -0.27 1.95 7.36
N GLN A 133 -0.23 2.75 6.27
CA GLN A 133 1.02 3.29 5.73
C GLN A 133 1.71 4.22 6.74
N THR A 134 0.93 5.06 7.43
CA THR A 134 1.41 5.92 8.52
C THR A 134 2.04 5.09 9.64
N LEU A 135 1.41 3.97 10.02
CA LEU A 135 1.96 3.06 11.04
C LEU A 135 3.31 2.48 10.62
N TRP A 136 3.43 2.03 9.36
CA TRP A 136 4.72 1.56 8.82
C TRP A 136 5.81 2.63 8.92
N GLN A 137 5.49 3.87 8.59
CA GLN A 137 6.42 5.00 8.67
C GLN A 137 6.82 5.30 10.12
N GLN A 138 5.86 5.33 11.05
CA GLN A 138 6.14 5.54 12.48
C GLN A 138 7.01 4.43 13.06
N THR A 139 6.72 3.17 12.75
CA THR A 139 7.55 2.03 13.19
C THR A 139 8.98 2.15 12.69
N LEU A 140 9.16 2.53 11.41
CA LEU A 140 10.47 2.70 10.80
C LEU A 140 11.26 3.87 11.40
N GLN A 141 10.61 5.01 11.65
CA GLN A 141 11.25 6.18 12.24
C GLN A 141 11.55 6.03 13.74
N GLY A 142 10.64 5.37 14.49
CA GLY A 142 10.76 5.18 15.93
C GLY A 142 11.71 4.06 16.32
N SER A 143 11.89 3.03 15.48
CA SER A 143 12.77 1.87 15.70
C SER A 143 12.66 1.28 17.12
N THR A 144 11.43 1.10 17.63
CA THR A 144 11.18 0.45 18.92
C THR A 144 10.47 -0.88 18.75
N SER A 145 10.81 -1.86 19.59
CA SER A 145 10.16 -3.18 19.59
C SER A 145 8.66 -3.14 19.87
N ILE A 146 8.19 -2.09 20.56
CA ILE A 146 6.76 -1.87 20.83
C ILE A 146 6.02 -1.55 19.53
N LEU A 147 6.51 -0.59 18.74
CA LEU A 147 5.88 -0.22 17.46
C LEU A 147 5.91 -1.35 16.44
N GLU A 148 6.97 -2.16 16.44
CA GLU A 148 7.04 -3.37 15.60
C GLU A 148 5.95 -4.38 16.01
N THR A 149 5.81 -4.63 17.32
CA THR A 149 4.80 -5.54 17.85
C THR A 149 3.39 -5.06 17.52
N GLU A 150 3.12 -3.77 17.68
CA GLU A 150 1.80 -3.19 17.40
C GLU A 150 1.46 -3.16 15.90
N LEU A 151 2.44 -2.95 15.03
CA LEU A 151 2.27 -3.10 13.58
C LEU A 151 1.94 -4.55 13.21
N VAL A 152 2.66 -5.53 13.77
CA VAL A 152 2.37 -6.96 13.57
C VAL A 152 0.95 -7.29 14.05
N ASN A 153 0.56 -6.86 15.25
CA ASN A 153 -0.78 -7.08 15.79
C ASN A 153 -1.86 -6.47 14.89
N THR A 154 -1.63 -5.25 14.40
CA THR A 154 -2.54 -4.55 13.49
C THR A 154 -2.73 -5.31 12.18
N LEU A 155 -1.65 -5.75 11.55
CA LEU A 155 -1.70 -6.56 10.32
C LEU A 155 -2.39 -7.93 10.57
N CYS A 156 -2.13 -8.58 11.69
CA CYS A 156 -2.82 -9.82 12.08
C CYS A 156 -4.33 -9.60 12.22
N ASN A 157 -4.75 -8.48 12.82
CA ASN A 157 -6.16 -8.11 12.92
C ASN A 157 -6.79 -7.85 11.55
N VAL A 158 -6.06 -7.22 10.62
CA VAL A 158 -6.49 -7.07 9.23
C VAL A 158 -6.69 -8.45 8.59
N VAL A 159 -5.73 -9.38 8.69
CA VAL A 159 -5.86 -10.75 8.16
C VAL A 159 -7.12 -11.45 8.72
N LYS A 160 -7.39 -11.31 10.02
CA LYS A 160 -8.54 -11.96 10.69
C LYS A 160 -9.88 -11.28 10.40
N SER A 161 -9.88 -10.02 9.98
CA SER A 161 -11.11 -9.26 9.75
C SER A 161 -11.93 -9.82 8.59
N LYS A 162 -13.23 -10.03 8.83
CA LYS A 162 -14.20 -10.48 7.80
C LYS A 162 -15.00 -9.33 7.20
N SER A 163 -14.87 -8.11 7.74
CA SER A 163 -15.66 -6.94 7.32
C SER A 163 -14.98 -6.09 6.25
N ILE A 164 -13.67 -6.28 6.03
CA ILE A 164 -12.90 -5.54 5.03
C ILE A 164 -13.12 -6.19 3.65
N ASP A 165 -13.48 -5.37 2.66
CA ASP A 165 -13.61 -5.80 1.27
C ASP A 165 -12.30 -6.44 0.75
N ALA A 166 -12.42 -7.43 -0.14
CA ALA A 166 -11.26 -8.20 -0.61
C ALA A 166 -10.19 -7.33 -1.30
N ALA A 167 -10.58 -6.32 -2.09
CA ALA A 167 -9.61 -5.46 -2.78
C ALA A 167 -8.81 -4.62 -1.78
N VAL A 168 -9.51 -4.02 -0.82
CA VAL A 168 -8.90 -3.21 0.25
C VAL A 168 -8.00 -4.06 1.13
N LYS A 169 -8.49 -5.26 1.48
CA LYS A 169 -7.72 -6.20 2.29
C LYS A 169 -6.44 -6.60 1.57
N ALA A 170 -6.47 -6.83 0.27
CA ALA A 170 -5.28 -7.12 -0.53
C ALA A 170 -4.24 -5.97 -0.46
N GLU A 171 -4.69 -4.72 -0.59
CA GLU A 171 -3.82 -3.54 -0.49
C GLU A 171 -3.25 -3.36 0.92
N MET A 172 -4.07 -3.57 1.97
CA MET A 172 -3.62 -3.47 3.36
C MET A 172 -2.64 -4.58 3.75
N LEU A 173 -2.77 -5.77 3.18
CA LEU A 173 -1.85 -6.90 3.43
C LEU A 173 -0.58 -6.83 2.57
N SER A 174 -0.54 -5.94 1.58
CA SER A 174 0.65 -5.74 0.75
C SER A 174 1.71 -4.97 1.54
N ILE A 175 2.82 -5.63 1.86
CA ILE A 175 3.97 -5.00 2.53
C ILE A 175 4.46 -3.82 1.67
N PRO A 176 4.64 -2.61 2.24
CA PRO A 176 5.09 -1.46 1.47
C PRO A 176 6.39 -1.73 0.70
N THR A 177 6.51 -1.09 -0.45
CA THR A 177 7.72 -1.19 -1.28
C THR A 177 8.90 -0.51 -0.59
N PHE A 178 10.13 -0.86 -0.99
CA PHE A 178 11.32 -0.14 -0.56
C PHE A 178 11.20 1.36 -0.87
N GLN A 179 10.83 1.70 -2.11
CA GLN A 179 10.72 3.09 -2.57
C GLN A 179 9.73 3.90 -1.74
N SER A 180 8.53 3.36 -1.48
CA SER A 180 7.50 4.07 -0.70
C SER A 180 7.94 4.39 0.73
N LEU A 181 8.79 3.56 1.34
CA LEU A 181 9.35 3.83 2.67
C LEU A 181 10.60 4.74 2.60
N ALA A 182 11.38 4.64 1.53
CA ALA A 182 12.53 5.49 1.31
C ALA A 182 12.13 6.95 1.03
N ASP A 183 11.04 7.17 0.29
CA ASP A 183 10.52 8.51 -0.09
C ASP A 183 10.11 9.36 1.11
N THR A 184 9.92 8.74 2.28
CA THR A 184 9.55 9.44 3.52
C THR A 184 10.76 9.84 4.37
N MET A 185 11.97 9.52 3.92
CA MET A 185 13.21 9.80 4.65
C MET A 185 14.03 10.90 3.98
N ASP A 186 14.59 11.80 4.79
CA ASP A 186 15.60 12.75 4.32
C ASP A 186 16.93 12.04 3.97
N THR A 187 17.25 10.96 4.70
CA THR A 187 18.42 10.11 4.44
C THR A 187 17.98 8.66 4.41
N VAL A 188 18.08 8.04 3.23
CA VAL A 188 17.62 6.66 3.01
C VAL A 188 18.56 5.68 3.69
N LYS A 189 18.03 4.90 4.63
CA LYS A 189 18.75 3.85 5.33
C LYS A 189 18.34 2.47 4.80
N VAL A 190 19.09 1.98 3.82
CA VAL A 190 18.72 0.80 3.03
C VAL A 190 18.48 -0.44 3.90
N ASP A 191 19.44 -0.77 4.77
CA ASP A 191 19.39 -1.98 5.58
C ASP A 191 18.25 -1.95 6.61
N GLU A 192 17.96 -0.79 7.21
CA GLU A 192 16.86 -0.63 8.17
C GLU A 192 15.51 -0.90 7.48
N ILE A 193 15.29 -0.37 6.27
CA ILE A 193 14.07 -0.61 5.49
C ILE A 193 13.91 -2.10 5.15
N LEU A 194 14.96 -2.72 4.61
CA LEU A 194 14.91 -4.13 4.19
C LEU A 194 14.70 -5.08 5.37
N SER A 195 15.42 -4.83 6.48
CA SER A 195 15.32 -5.62 7.71
C SER A 195 13.93 -5.51 8.33
N LEU A 196 13.39 -4.29 8.46
CA LEU A 196 12.07 -4.08 9.05
C LEU A 196 10.98 -4.78 8.23
N ARG A 197 10.98 -4.59 6.89
CA ARG A 197 9.99 -5.22 5.99
C ARG A 197 9.97 -6.74 6.16
N THR A 198 11.15 -7.36 6.16
CA THR A 198 11.29 -8.81 6.31
C THR A 198 10.85 -9.26 7.70
N THR A 199 11.28 -8.56 8.75
CA THR A 199 10.97 -8.90 10.15
C THR A 199 9.46 -8.86 10.42
N ILE A 200 8.80 -7.78 10.02
CA ILE A 200 7.35 -7.62 10.20
C ILE A 200 6.59 -8.67 9.37
N ALA A 201 6.97 -8.85 8.10
CA ALA A 201 6.29 -9.82 7.22
C ALA A 201 6.41 -11.26 7.75
N THR A 202 7.61 -11.68 8.19
CA THR A 202 7.83 -13.00 8.80
C THR A 202 7.07 -13.16 10.11
N ALA A 203 7.03 -12.13 10.97
CA ALA A 203 6.28 -12.17 12.22
C ALA A 203 4.78 -12.36 11.96
N VAL A 204 4.20 -11.58 11.04
CA VAL A 204 2.79 -11.73 10.66
C VAL A 204 2.53 -13.11 10.05
N ALA A 205 3.35 -13.55 9.09
CA ALA A 205 3.19 -14.85 8.44
C ALA A 205 3.10 -16.00 9.44
N LYS A 206 3.96 -15.99 10.47
CA LYS A 206 3.96 -17.00 11.54
C LYS A 206 2.77 -16.88 12.49
N SER A 207 2.33 -15.66 12.80
CA SER A 207 1.24 -15.42 13.74
C SER A 207 -0.15 -15.75 13.19
N VAL A 208 -0.32 -15.71 11.86
CA VAL A 208 -1.62 -15.93 11.20
C VAL A 208 -1.53 -16.90 10.02
N GLU A 209 -0.62 -17.88 10.09
CA GLU A 209 -0.39 -18.87 9.04
C GLU A 209 -1.68 -19.60 8.65
N ALA A 210 -2.43 -20.09 9.64
CA ALA A 210 -3.68 -20.81 9.42
C ALA A 210 -4.75 -19.95 8.73
N GLU A 211 -4.87 -18.68 9.11
CA GLU A 211 -5.80 -17.74 8.50
C GLU A 211 -5.39 -17.36 7.08
N LEU A 212 -4.09 -17.20 6.80
CA LEU A 212 -3.59 -16.96 5.45
C LEU A 212 -3.88 -18.15 4.53
N ILE A 213 -3.64 -19.37 5.00
CA ILE A 213 -3.98 -20.60 4.27
C ILE A 213 -5.49 -20.63 4.00
N SER A 214 -6.32 -20.36 5.03
CA SER A 214 -7.77 -20.35 4.88
C SER A 214 -8.23 -19.32 3.85
N ILE A 215 -7.64 -18.12 3.80
CA ILE A 215 -7.95 -17.11 2.77
C ILE A 215 -7.61 -17.65 1.38
N ILE A 216 -6.40 -18.17 1.19
CA ILE A 216 -5.90 -18.69 -0.10
C ILE A 216 -6.81 -19.82 -0.61
N GLU A 217 -7.20 -20.74 0.27
CA GLU A 217 -8.03 -21.90 -0.08
C GLU A 217 -9.52 -21.56 -0.27
N SER A 218 -10.01 -20.52 0.41
CA SER A 218 -11.41 -20.06 0.25
C SER A 218 -11.68 -19.40 -1.10
N ILE A 219 -10.63 -19.00 -1.80
CA ILE A 219 -10.72 -18.37 -3.12
C ILE A 219 -10.62 -19.48 -4.15
N ASP A 220 -11.79 -19.96 -4.59
CA ASP A 220 -11.91 -20.91 -5.69
C ASP A 220 -11.09 -20.45 -6.91
N MET A 221 -10.76 -21.40 -7.79
CA MET A 221 -10.25 -21.05 -9.12
C MET A 221 -11.30 -20.23 -9.86
N VAL A 222 -11.16 -18.91 -9.73
CA VAL A 222 -12.11 -17.93 -10.19
C VAL A 222 -12.22 -18.03 -11.72
N SER A 223 -13.45 -17.99 -12.27
CA SER A 223 -13.63 -17.97 -13.72
C SER A 223 -12.85 -16.80 -14.33
N ASP A 224 -12.30 -16.99 -15.53
CA ASP A 224 -11.50 -15.96 -16.19
C ASP A 224 -12.34 -14.80 -16.75
N ASP A 225 -13.63 -14.77 -16.42
CA ASP A 225 -14.50 -13.65 -16.74
C ASP A 225 -14.00 -12.39 -16.04
N TYR A 226 -13.79 -11.34 -16.82
CA TYR A 226 -13.33 -10.06 -16.31
C TYR A 226 -14.44 -9.38 -15.51
N ASN A 227 -14.40 -9.50 -14.18
CA ASN A 227 -15.19 -8.70 -13.26
C ASN A 227 -14.34 -8.26 -12.06
N SER A 228 -14.70 -7.12 -11.46
CA SER A 228 -13.94 -6.48 -10.38
C SER A 228 -13.84 -7.34 -9.12
N ASN A 229 -14.88 -8.12 -8.81
CA ASN A 229 -14.88 -9.03 -7.66
C ASN A 229 -13.86 -10.16 -7.83
N ASN A 230 -13.77 -10.74 -9.02
CA ASN A 230 -12.81 -11.77 -9.38
C ASN A 230 -11.37 -11.23 -9.34
N ALA A 231 -11.16 -10.00 -9.80
CA ALA A 231 -9.88 -9.31 -9.67
C ALA A 231 -9.52 -9.09 -8.18
N ALA A 232 -10.45 -8.59 -7.37
CA ALA A 232 -10.25 -8.36 -5.93
C ALA A 232 -9.86 -9.65 -5.18
N LYS A 233 -10.57 -10.76 -5.45
CA LYS A 233 -10.24 -12.08 -4.90
C LYS A 233 -8.84 -12.55 -5.32
N ARG A 234 -8.48 -12.44 -6.60
CA ARG A 234 -7.14 -12.80 -7.08
C ARG A 234 -6.04 -11.96 -6.42
N SER A 235 -6.26 -10.66 -6.28
CA SER A 235 -5.35 -9.77 -5.55
C SER A 235 -5.20 -10.19 -4.09
N LEU A 236 -6.29 -10.51 -3.40
CA LEU A 236 -6.24 -10.98 -2.01
C LEU A 236 -5.48 -12.30 -1.89
N ARG A 237 -5.74 -13.29 -2.76
CA ARG A 237 -4.97 -14.54 -2.79
C ARG A 237 -3.49 -14.29 -3.01
N ALA A 238 -3.12 -13.41 -3.95
CA ALA A 238 -1.73 -13.08 -4.24
C ALA A 238 -1.04 -12.39 -3.06
N ALA A 239 -1.70 -11.42 -2.42
CA ALA A 239 -1.18 -10.74 -1.23
C ALA A 239 -0.99 -11.72 -0.06
N SER A 240 -2.00 -12.57 0.21
CA SER A 240 -1.93 -13.57 1.27
C SER A 240 -0.85 -14.63 1.00
N LEU A 241 -0.69 -15.10 -0.25
CA LEU A 241 0.35 -16.06 -0.61
C LEU A 241 1.76 -15.46 -0.46
N LYS A 242 1.95 -14.20 -0.90
CA LYS A 242 3.22 -13.50 -0.70
C LYS A 242 3.56 -13.33 0.76
N LEU A 243 2.56 -13.02 1.61
CA LEU A 243 2.79 -12.91 3.05
C LEU A 243 3.13 -14.27 3.66
N LEU A 244 2.39 -15.32 3.31
CA LEU A 244 2.66 -16.70 3.74
C LEU A 244 4.09 -17.14 3.36
N ALA A 245 4.58 -16.73 2.20
CA ALA A 245 5.93 -17.04 1.72
C ALA A 245 7.06 -16.58 2.67
N TYR A 246 6.85 -15.53 3.48
CA TYR A 246 7.81 -15.09 4.49
C TYR A 246 7.93 -16.03 5.71
N GLY A 247 7.01 -16.98 5.86
CA GLY A 247 7.09 -18.02 6.88
C GLY A 247 8.12 -19.12 6.52
N SER A 248 8.38 -19.32 5.23
CA SER A 248 9.36 -20.26 4.64
C SER A 248 9.30 -21.67 5.25
N SER A 249 8.31 -22.47 4.82
CA SER A 249 8.17 -23.89 5.17
C SER A 249 7.99 -24.74 3.90
N ASP A 250 8.35 -26.03 3.97
CA ASP A 250 8.11 -26.99 2.87
C ASP A 250 6.63 -27.00 2.44
N PHE A 251 5.73 -26.91 3.43
CA PHE A 251 4.30 -26.78 3.18
C PHE A 251 3.95 -25.54 2.35
N THR A 252 4.60 -24.41 2.60
CA THR A 252 4.40 -23.18 1.82
C THR A 252 4.89 -23.35 0.39
N ALA A 253 6.04 -23.99 0.19
CA ALA A 253 6.58 -24.31 -1.14
C ALA A 253 5.60 -25.20 -1.93
N ASP A 254 5.03 -26.24 -1.32
CA ASP A 254 4.01 -27.10 -1.94
C ASP A 254 2.75 -26.33 -2.34
N LYS A 255 2.30 -25.39 -1.50
CA LYS A 255 1.14 -24.53 -1.82
C LYS A 255 1.42 -23.60 -3.00
N ILE A 256 2.60 -22.99 -3.03
CA ILE A 256 3.03 -22.13 -4.15
C ILE A 256 3.08 -22.94 -5.45
N ARG A 257 3.69 -24.13 -5.41
CA ARG A 257 3.77 -25.04 -6.56
C ARG A 257 2.37 -25.44 -7.05
N SER A 258 1.51 -25.85 -6.12
CA SER A 258 0.13 -26.23 -6.42
C SER A 258 -0.67 -25.10 -7.06
N LEU A 259 -0.51 -23.85 -6.60
CA LEU A 259 -1.16 -22.71 -7.26
C LEU A 259 -0.65 -22.53 -8.69
N PHE A 260 0.67 -22.60 -8.92
CA PHE A 260 1.26 -22.44 -10.24
C PHE A 260 0.77 -23.51 -11.24
N ASP A 261 0.77 -24.78 -10.82
CA ASP A 261 0.40 -25.90 -11.68
C ASP A 261 -1.11 -25.88 -12.03
N ASN A 262 -1.95 -25.48 -11.08
CA ASN A 262 -3.42 -25.44 -11.28
C ASN A 262 -3.93 -24.10 -11.83
N ALA A 263 -3.08 -23.07 -11.91
CA ALA A 263 -3.49 -21.75 -12.38
C ALA A 263 -3.89 -21.78 -13.86
N THR A 264 -5.11 -21.32 -14.13
CA THR A 264 -5.67 -21.20 -15.49
C THR A 264 -5.42 -19.83 -16.12
N ASN A 265 -4.82 -18.88 -15.37
CA ASN A 265 -4.56 -17.52 -15.83
C ASN A 265 -3.14 -17.06 -15.41
N MET A 266 -2.64 -16.05 -16.11
CA MET A 266 -1.29 -15.51 -15.89
C MET A 266 -1.14 -14.78 -14.55
N THR A 267 -2.21 -14.19 -14.01
CA THR A 267 -2.17 -13.46 -12.72
C THR A 267 -1.76 -14.40 -11.59
N ASP A 268 -2.34 -15.60 -11.54
CA ASP A 268 -2.04 -16.59 -10.50
C ASP A 268 -0.66 -17.24 -10.70
N LYS A 269 -0.28 -17.57 -11.94
CA LYS A 269 1.07 -18.08 -12.24
C LYS A 269 2.16 -17.10 -11.79
N ILE A 270 2.01 -15.81 -12.10
CA ILE A 270 2.96 -14.78 -11.68
C ILE A 270 2.92 -14.57 -10.16
N ALA A 271 1.75 -14.60 -9.52
CA ALA A 271 1.65 -14.50 -8.07
C ALA A 271 2.38 -15.65 -7.36
N ALA A 272 2.24 -16.88 -7.87
CA ALA A 272 2.97 -18.04 -7.35
C ALA A 272 4.49 -17.89 -7.53
N ILE A 273 4.95 -17.48 -8.72
CA ILE A 273 6.38 -17.22 -8.96
C ILE A 273 6.92 -16.13 -8.01
N GLN A 274 6.20 -15.02 -7.86
CA GLN A 274 6.62 -13.94 -6.95
C GLN A 274 6.66 -14.39 -5.48
N ALA A 275 5.75 -15.26 -5.06
CA ALA A 275 5.80 -15.86 -3.73
C ALA A 275 6.98 -16.84 -3.59
N SER A 276 7.28 -17.65 -4.60
CA SER A 276 8.45 -18.55 -4.58
C SER A 276 9.77 -17.79 -4.46
N ALA A 277 9.88 -16.61 -5.07
CA ALA A 277 11.06 -15.75 -4.94
C ALA A 277 11.36 -15.34 -3.49
N ILE A 278 10.34 -15.33 -2.62
CA ILE A 278 10.46 -15.06 -1.19
C ILE A 278 10.72 -16.37 -0.41
N ALA A 279 9.96 -17.42 -0.70
CA ALA A 279 9.96 -18.64 0.08
C ALA A 279 11.16 -19.57 -0.20
N ASP A 280 11.47 -19.81 -1.48
CA ASP A 280 12.44 -20.81 -1.93
C ASP A 280 12.99 -20.47 -3.33
N LYS A 281 14.29 -20.16 -3.38
CA LYS A 281 15.01 -19.79 -4.61
C LYS A 281 15.06 -20.91 -5.65
N THR A 282 15.14 -22.17 -5.21
CA THR A 282 15.18 -23.35 -6.08
C THR A 282 13.83 -23.53 -6.75
N LEU A 283 12.75 -23.52 -5.96
CA LEU A 283 11.39 -23.55 -6.50
C LEU A 283 11.15 -22.39 -7.46
N CYS A 284 11.63 -21.18 -7.13
CA CYS A 284 11.51 -20.02 -8.01
C CYS A 284 12.15 -20.26 -9.38
N ASN A 285 13.37 -20.81 -9.42
CA ASN A 285 14.04 -21.16 -10.68
C ASN A 285 13.20 -22.18 -11.47
N ASP A 286 12.74 -23.24 -10.82
CA ASP A 286 11.94 -24.29 -11.47
C ASP A 286 10.64 -23.73 -12.09
N LEU A 287 9.96 -22.83 -11.38
CA LEU A 287 8.73 -22.20 -11.87
C LEU A 287 9.00 -21.21 -13.01
N LEU A 288 10.09 -20.45 -12.95
CA LEU A 288 10.51 -19.54 -14.01
C LEU A 288 10.83 -20.31 -15.29
N ASP A 289 11.59 -21.41 -15.20
CA ASP A 289 11.90 -22.26 -16.34
C ASP A 289 10.65 -22.95 -16.90
N SER A 290 9.75 -23.41 -16.03
CA SER A 290 8.48 -23.99 -16.44
C SER A 290 7.64 -22.98 -17.22
N LEU A 291 7.52 -21.74 -16.74
CA LEU A 291 6.78 -20.68 -17.43
C LEU A 291 7.46 -20.27 -18.75
N TYR A 292 8.79 -20.19 -18.77
CA TYR A 292 9.55 -19.87 -19.99
C TYR A 292 9.33 -20.92 -21.08
N ASN A 293 9.39 -22.21 -20.73
CA ASN A 293 9.17 -23.31 -21.66
C ASN A 293 7.71 -23.41 -22.13
N GLU A 294 6.74 -23.18 -21.23
CA GLU A 294 5.31 -23.18 -21.56
C GLU A 294 4.95 -22.08 -22.57
N PHE A 295 5.60 -20.92 -22.46
CA PHE A 295 5.32 -19.74 -23.28
C PHE A 295 6.49 -19.36 -24.21
N GLU A 296 7.23 -20.35 -24.71
CA GLU A 296 8.35 -20.12 -25.63
C GLU A 296 7.90 -19.26 -26.84
N GLY A 297 8.71 -18.25 -27.18
CA GLY A 297 8.39 -17.28 -28.23
C GLY A 297 7.37 -16.20 -27.88
N GLN A 298 6.69 -16.28 -26.72
CA GLN A 298 5.75 -15.24 -26.28
C GLN A 298 6.48 -14.10 -25.56
N VAL A 299 6.83 -13.07 -26.34
CA VAL A 299 7.63 -11.94 -25.85
C VAL A 299 7.03 -11.25 -24.62
N LEU A 300 5.71 -11.03 -24.53
CA LEU A 300 5.13 -10.33 -23.37
C LEU A 300 5.19 -11.15 -22.07
N VAL A 301 5.18 -12.48 -22.16
CA VAL A 301 5.38 -13.35 -21.00
C VAL A 301 6.83 -13.31 -20.57
N PHE A 302 7.76 -13.31 -21.53
CA PHE A 302 9.18 -13.15 -21.25
C PHE A 302 9.49 -11.83 -20.51
N ASP A 303 8.76 -10.74 -20.79
CA ASP A 303 8.91 -9.50 -20.02
C ASP A 303 8.57 -9.71 -18.53
N LYS A 304 7.46 -10.38 -18.24
CA LYS A 304 7.03 -10.66 -16.85
C LYS A 304 8.05 -11.52 -16.12
N ILE A 305 8.63 -12.51 -16.82
CA ILE A 305 9.69 -13.34 -16.28
C ILE A 305 10.91 -12.49 -15.90
N LEU A 306 11.39 -11.63 -16.81
CA LEU A 306 12.52 -10.74 -16.54
C LEU A 306 12.26 -9.80 -15.36
N GLN A 307 11.02 -9.31 -15.19
CA GLN A 307 10.65 -8.47 -14.05
C GLN A 307 10.79 -9.23 -12.72
N VAL A 308 10.33 -10.48 -12.66
CA VAL A 308 10.53 -11.31 -11.45
C VAL A 308 12.01 -11.52 -11.22
N VAL A 309 12.75 -11.93 -12.26
CA VAL A 309 14.19 -12.17 -12.18
C VAL A 309 14.91 -10.96 -11.59
N ALA A 310 14.64 -9.76 -12.09
CA ALA A 310 15.30 -8.53 -11.65
C ALA A 310 14.93 -8.08 -10.21
N SER A 311 13.73 -8.45 -9.74
CA SER A 311 13.21 -8.05 -8.42
C SER A 311 13.55 -9.01 -7.27
N ARG A 312 14.33 -10.06 -7.53
CA ARG A 312 14.68 -11.08 -6.53
C ARG A 312 15.69 -10.55 -5.52
N ASN A 313 15.44 -10.85 -4.25
CA ASN A 313 16.42 -10.64 -3.18
C ASN A 313 17.44 -11.79 -3.18
N ASP A 314 18.47 -11.68 -4.02
CA ASP A 314 19.48 -12.71 -4.23
C ASP A 314 20.89 -12.11 -4.35
N ASP A 315 21.87 -12.66 -3.63
CA ASP A 315 23.26 -12.19 -3.70
C ASP A 315 23.84 -12.36 -5.12
N ASN A 316 23.35 -13.34 -5.87
CA ASN A 316 23.77 -13.64 -7.25
C ASN A 316 22.83 -13.04 -8.31
N ILE A 317 22.08 -11.99 -7.96
CA ILE A 317 21.07 -11.38 -8.84
C ILE A 317 21.65 -10.96 -10.20
N TYR A 318 22.86 -10.38 -10.21
CA TYR A 318 23.49 -9.92 -11.45
C TYR A 318 23.87 -11.07 -12.39
N ASP A 319 24.32 -12.21 -11.85
CA ASP A 319 24.63 -13.39 -12.64
C ASP A 319 23.35 -13.98 -13.25
N LEU A 320 22.27 -14.03 -12.47
CA LEU A 320 20.96 -14.46 -12.96
C LEU A 320 20.45 -13.52 -14.06
N MET A 321 20.55 -12.21 -13.86
CA MET A 321 20.16 -11.22 -14.87
C MET A 321 20.98 -11.38 -16.16
N ASP A 322 22.28 -11.62 -16.06
CA ASP A 322 23.14 -11.84 -17.21
C ASP A 322 22.77 -13.14 -17.95
N GLU A 323 22.51 -14.23 -17.22
CA GLU A 323 22.02 -15.48 -17.79
C GLU A 323 20.74 -15.29 -18.59
N TRP A 324 19.72 -14.66 -17.99
CA TRP A 324 18.45 -14.40 -18.65
C TRP A 324 18.58 -13.43 -19.83
N SER A 325 19.55 -12.52 -19.81
CA SER A 325 19.86 -11.62 -20.92
C SER A 325 20.44 -12.33 -22.15
N ARG A 326 20.91 -13.57 -22.00
CA ARG A 326 21.47 -14.38 -23.11
C ARG A 326 20.41 -15.21 -23.84
N LYS A 327 19.17 -15.26 -23.34
CA LYS A 327 18.05 -15.95 -24.00
C LYS A 327 17.72 -15.27 -25.35
N ASN A 328 17.24 -16.06 -26.31
CA ASN A 328 17.04 -15.60 -27.70
C ASN A 328 16.05 -14.43 -27.81
N GLU A 329 15.06 -14.39 -26.93
CA GLU A 329 14.01 -13.38 -26.83
C GLU A 329 14.53 -12.04 -26.28
N PHE A 330 15.70 -12.01 -25.63
CA PHE A 330 16.27 -10.78 -25.12
C PHE A 330 16.96 -10.01 -26.25
N LYS A 331 16.38 -8.86 -26.62
CA LYS A 331 16.94 -7.94 -27.60
C LYS A 331 17.24 -6.61 -26.92
N ARG A 332 18.52 -6.25 -26.77
CA ARG A 332 18.98 -5.00 -26.10
C ARG A 332 18.44 -3.73 -26.73
N ASN A 333 18.13 -3.74 -28.03
CA ASN A 333 17.54 -2.59 -28.74
C ASN A 333 16.03 -2.45 -28.53
N ASN A 334 15.39 -3.38 -27.84
CA ASN A 334 13.98 -3.29 -27.49
C ASN A 334 13.85 -2.61 -26.10
N PRO A 335 13.25 -1.42 -26.01
CA PRO A 335 13.16 -0.68 -24.75
C PRO A 335 12.35 -1.41 -23.69
N ASN A 336 11.35 -2.23 -24.08
CA ASN A 336 10.58 -3.03 -23.12
C ASN A 336 11.46 -4.11 -22.49
N ARG A 337 12.33 -4.79 -23.27
CA ARG A 337 13.25 -5.80 -22.75
C ARG A 337 14.23 -5.22 -21.74
N MET A 338 14.82 -4.07 -22.10
CA MET A 338 15.74 -3.36 -21.22
C MET A 338 15.03 -2.93 -19.95
N ARG A 339 13.84 -2.33 -20.05
CA ARG A 339 13.06 -1.91 -18.89
C ARG A 339 12.72 -3.07 -17.96
N SER A 340 12.22 -4.19 -18.51
CA SER A 340 11.82 -5.35 -17.72
C SER A 340 12.96 -5.95 -16.91
N LEU A 341 14.20 -5.90 -17.41
CA LEU A 341 15.36 -6.45 -16.70
C LEU A 341 16.07 -5.43 -15.79
N THR A 342 16.02 -4.13 -16.10
CA THR A 342 16.90 -3.14 -15.41
C THR A 342 16.16 -2.14 -14.50
N VAL A 343 14.85 -1.97 -14.65
CA VAL A 343 14.09 -0.94 -13.90
C VAL A 343 13.44 -1.47 -12.62
N HIS A 344 13.42 -2.80 -12.44
CA HIS A 344 12.83 -3.45 -11.28
C HIS A 344 13.85 -3.81 -10.18
N LEU A 345 15.02 -3.17 -10.22
CA LEU A 345 16.09 -3.27 -9.22
C LEU A 345 15.73 -2.54 -7.92
#